data_AF-A0A242PEW4-F1
#
_entry.id   AF-A0A242PEW4-F1
#
_cell.length_a   1.000
_cell.length_b   1.000
_cell.length_c   1.000
_cell.angle_alpha   90.00
_cell.angle_beta   90.00
_cell.angle_gamma   90.00
#
_symmetry.space_group_name_H-M   'P 1'
#
loop_
_entity.id
_entity.type
_entity.pdbx_description
1 polymer ?
#
loop_
_entity_poly.entity_id
_entity_poly.type
_entity_poly.pdbx_seq_one_letter_code
_entity_poly.pdbx_strand_id
1 'polypeptide(L)'
;MNRLEITKRNEEKILNSFYSELREHGFSFSAHDGEFSHKINSFEDILDLFHDLDEMSIYVQKGDLKASASFIFGNGEFGIFCMYFHSDSLTNYLTQTELLMEQLVDEKNENNWCLLD
;
A
#
# COMPACT_ATOMS: atom_id res chain seq x y z
N MET A 1 -7.29 13.18 -0.93
CA MET A 1 -7.53 11.76 -1.27
C MET A 1 -6.90 11.54 -2.63
N ASN A 2 -5.77 10.83 -2.68
CA ASN A 2 -5.01 10.62 -3.90
C ASN A 2 -5.45 9.29 -4.51
N ARG A 3 -6.13 9.31 -5.66
CA ARG A 3 -6.55 8.11 -6.38
C ARG A 3 -5.51 7.78 -7.43
N LEU A 4 -4.85 6.63 -7.29
CA LEU A 4 -3.89 6.11 -8.26
C LEU A 4 -4.51 4.92 -8.99
N GLU A 5 -4.67 5.02 -10.31
CA GLU A 5 -5.00 3.88 -11.16
C GLU A 5 -3.68 3.18 -11.52
N ILE A 6 -3.47 1.96 -11.01
CA ILE A 6 -2.20 1.24 -11.10
C ILE A 6 -2.42 -0.21 -11.53
N THR A 7 -1.37 -0.86 -12.00
CA THR A 7 -1.42 -2.31 -12.31
C THR A 7 -1.28 -3.13 -11.03
N LYS A 8 -1.75 -4.38 -11.03
CA LYS A 8 -1.52 -5.34 -9.93
C LYS A 8 -0.06 -5.43 -9.50
N ARG A 9 0.86 -5.43 -10.47
CA ARG A 9 2.31 -5.43 -10.21
C ARG A 9 2.77 -4.17 -9.45
N ASN A 10 2.15 -3.02 -9.72
CA ASN A 10 2.47 -1.77 -9.04
C ASN A 10 1.86 -1.73 -7.62
N GLU A 11 0.73 -2.39 -7.37
CA GLU A 11 0.20 -2.58 -6.01
C GLU A 11 1.19 -3.36 -5.14
N GLU A 12 1.70 -4.49 -5.66
CA GLU A 12 2.70 -5.31 -4.97
C GLU A 12 3.97 -4.52 -4.67
N LYS A 13 4.43 -3.66 -5.60
CA LYS A 13 5.58 -2.77 -5.35
C LYS A 13 5.32 -1.80 -4.21
N ILE A 14 4.13 -1.18 -4.17
CA ILE A 14 3.77 -0.21 -3.12
C ILE A 14 3.69 -0.93 -1.76
N LEU A 15 3.01 -2.07 -1.69
CA LEU A 15 2.90 -2.85 -0.46
C LEU A 15 4.27 -3.34 0.02
N ASN A 16 5.14 -3.79 -0.90
CA ASN A 16 6.48 -4.22 -0.55
C ASN A 16 7.35 -3.07 -0.04
N SER A 17 7.26 -1.90 -0.67
CA SER A 17 7.95 -0.69 -0.22
C SER A 17 7.50 -0.29 1.19
N PHE A 18 6.18 -0.20 1.39
CA PHE A 18 5.57 0.12 2.68
C PHE A 18 6.02 -0.86 3.78
N TYR A 19 5.95 -2.15 3.50
CA TYR A 19 6.34 -3.20 4.43
C TYR A 19 7.84 -3.13 4.76
N SER A 20 8.68 -3.01 3.74
CA SER A 20 10.13 -3.01 3.91
C SER A 20 10.61 -1.81 4.70
N GLU A 21 10.13 -0.61 4.36
CA GLU A 21 10.54 0.64 4.99
C GLU A 21 10.16 0.67 6.48
N LEU A 22 8.92 0.29 6.81
CA LEU A 22 8.49 0.21 8.20
C LEU A 22 9.21 -0.92 8.97
N ARG A 23 9.53 -2.04 8.32
CA ARG A 23 10.29 -3.13 8.94
C ARG A 23 11.73 -2.71 9.26
N GLU A 24 12.37 -1.96 8.37
CA GLU A 24 13.70 -1.37 8.62
C GLU A 24 13.68 -0.41 9.81
N HIS A 25 12.58 0.30 10.00
CA HIS A 25 12.36 1.14 11.18
C HIS A 25 11.98 0.37 12.45
N GLY A 26 11.86 -0.96 12.39
CA GLY A 26 11.59 -1.82 13.54
C GLY A 26 10.11 -1.91 13.93
N PHE A 27 9.19 -1.66 12.98
CA PHE A 27 7.77 -1.88 13.21
C PHE A 27 7.42 -3.38 13.16
N SER A 28 6.41 -3.73 13.94
CA SER A 28 5.68 -5.01 13.86
C SER A 28 4.34 -4.78 13.16
N PHE A 29 3.81 -5.83 12.54
CA PHE A 29 2.67 -5.73 11.63
C PHE A 29 1.58 -6.75 11.96
N SER A 30 0.32 -6.32 11.76
CA SER A 30 -0.84 -7.20 11.73
C SER A 30 -1.87 -6.65 10.74
N ALA A 31 -2.50 -7.51 9.96
CA ALA A 31 -3.60 -7.11 9.08
C ALA A 31 -4.95 -7.59 9.64
N HIS A 32 -6.01 -6.94 9.21
CA HIS A 32 -7.39 -7.38 9.45
C HIS A 32 -8.07 -7.59 8.11
N ASP A 33 -8.60 -8.80 7.90
CA ASP A 33 -9.27 -9.22 6.65
C ASP A 33 -10.79 -9.02 6.67
N GLY A 34 -11.34 -8.57 7.80
CA GLY A 34 -12.78 -8.36 8.01
C GLY A 34 -13.36 -9.30 9.07
N GLU A 35 -12.76 -10.47 9.27
CA GLU A 35 -13.19 -11.44 10.29
C GLU A 35 -12.12 -11.69 11.36
N PHE A 36 -10.84 -11.71 10.96
CA PHE A 36 -9.74 -12.07 11.83
C PHE A 36 -8.56 -11.11 11.71
N SER A 37 -7.81 -11.00 12.82
CA SER A 37 -6.53 -10.31 12.83
C SER A 37 -5.40 -11.31 12.62
N HIS A 38 -4.60 -11.06 11.58
CA HIS A 38 -3.48 -11.87 11.16
C HIS A 38 -2.18 -11.18 11.52
N LYS A 39 -1.26 -11.91 12.13
CA LYS A 39 0.10 -11.40 12.35
C LYS A 39 0.88 -11.51 11.05
N ILE A 40 1.54 -10.42 10.64
CA ILE A 40 2.38 -10.38 9.45
C ILE A 40 3.84 -10.50 9.86
N ASN A 41 4.53 -11.55 9.40
CA ASN A 41 5.94 -11.82 9.65
C ASN A 41 6.80 -11.70 8.37
N SER A 42 6.20 -11.81 7.19
CA SER A 42 6.84 -11.57 5.89
C SER A 42 5.95 -10.78 4.94
N PHE A 43 6.49 -10.38 3.79
CA PHE A 43 5.70 -9.72 2.75
C PHE A 43 4.71 -10.68 2.09
N GLU A 44 5.07 -11.96 2.00
CA GLU A 44 4.20 -13.02 1.48
C GLU A 44 2.92 -13.17 2.30
N ASP A 45 3.00 -13.00 3.64
CA ASP A 45 1.80 -12.99 4.49
C ASP A 45 0.81 -11.88 4.08
N ILE A 46 1.29 -10.74 3.56
CA ILE A 46 0.43 -9.67 3.03
C ILE A 46 -0.15 -10.08 1.68
N LEU A 47 0.66 -10.71 0.82
CA LEU A 47 0.23 -11.14 -0.50
C LEU A 47 -0.88 -12.19 -0.45
N ASP A 48 -0.79 -13.11 0.51
CA ASP A 48 -1.79 -14.16 0.72
C ASP A 48 -3.13 -13.60 1.22
N LEU A 49 -3.13 -12.42 1.85
CA LEU A 49 -4.34 -11.79 2.39
C LEU A 49 -5.02 -10.84 1.40
N PHE A 50 -4.26 -10.02 0.66
CA PHE A 50 -4.87 -8.90 -0.07
C PHE A 50 -5.61 -9.29 -1.37
N HIS A 51 -5.35 -10.48 -1.93
CA HIS A 51 -5.94 -10.89 -3.21
C HIS A 51 -7.46 -11.13 -3.16
N ASP A 52 -8.02 -11.31 -1.97
CA ASP A 52 -9.44 -11.63 -1.75
C ASP A 52 -10.24 -10.46 -1.12
N LEU A 53 -9.63 -9.28 -0.94
CA LEU A 53 -10.20 -8.18 -0.15
C LEU A 53 -10.45 -6.91 -0.98
N ASP A 54 -11.63 -6.32 -0.82
CA ASP A 54 -11.95 -4.97 -1.31
C ASP A 54 -11.17 -3.89 -0.53
N GLU A 55 -10.86 -4.16 0.74
CA GLU A 55 -10.06 -3.30 1.62
C GLU A 55 -9.21 -4.15 2.56
N MET A 56 -7.94 -3.78 2.70
CA MET A 56 -7.03 -4.33 3.71
C MET A 56 -6.56 -3.22 4.65
N SER A 57 -6.79 -3.41 5.94
CA SER A 57 -6.23 -2.55 6.99
C SER A 57 -5.00 -3.21 7.63
N ILE A 58 -3.83 -2.59 7.46
CA ILE A 58 -2.58 -3.00 8.09
C ILE A 58 -2.32 -2.12 9.32
N TYR A 59 -2.28 -2.73 10.49
CA TYR A 59 -1.89 -2.10 11.74
C TYR A 59 -0.40 -2.32 12.01
N VAL A 60 0.28 -1.26 12.45
CA VAL A 60 1.71 -1.30 12.74
C VAL A 60 2.01 -0.75 14.13
N GLN A 61 3.00 -1.36 14.79
CA GLN A 61 3.39 -0.97 16.15
C GLN A 61 4.91 -0.95 16.33
N LYS A 62 5.41 0.11 16.99
CA LYS A 62 6.80 0.27 17.44
C LYS A 62 6.82 0.83 18.86
N GLY A 63 7.14 -0.01 19.85
CA GLY A 63 7.01 0.36 21.26
C GLY A 63 5.55 0.71 21.59
N ASP A 64 5.33 1.91 22.13
CA ASP A 64 3.99 2.43 22.45
C ASP A 64 3.29 3.09 21.24
N LEU A 65 4.03 3.37 20.16
CA LEU A 65 3.47 3.97 18.96
C LEU A 65 2.67 2.92 18.20
N LYS A 66 1.39 3.23 17.97
CA LYS A 66 0.46 2.45 17.16
C LYS A 66 -0.05 3.31 16.02
N ALA A 67 -0.13 2.72 14.85
CA ALA A 67 -0.60 3.36 13.63
C ALA A 67 -1.28 2.32 12.74
N SER A 68 -1.93 2.77 11.68
CA SER A 68 -2.52 1.91 10.67
C SER A 68 -2.38 2.53 9.30
N ALA A 69 -2.36 1.68 8.28
CA ALA A 69 -2.50 2.01 6.89
C ALA A 69 -3.64 1.19 6.30
N SER A 70 -4.66 1.84 5.74
CA SER A 70 -5.72 1.17 5.00
C SER A 70 -5.43 1.27 3.51
N PHE A 71 -5.48 0.13 2.82
CA PHE A 71 -5.32 0.00 1.39
C PHE A 71 -6.65 -0.49 0.82
N ILE A 72 -7.31 0.35 0.03
CA ILE A 72 -8.54 -0.04 -0.68
C ILE A 72 -8.13 -0.46 -2.08
N PHE A 73 -8.51 -1.69 -2.47
CA PHE A 73 -8.25 -2.28 -3.77
C PHE A 73 -9.58 -2.50 -4.47
N GLY A 74 -9.79 -1.88 -5.62
CA GLY A 74 -11.03 -2.05 -6.36
C GLY A 74 -10.78 -2.29 -7.83
N ASN A 75 -11.46 -3.29 -8.41
CA ASN A 75 -11.67 -3.40 -9.86
C ASN A 75 -12.89 -2.56 -10.25
N GLY A 76 -12.67 -1.28 -10.56
CA GLY A 76 -13.73 -0.41 -11.10
C GLY A 76 -13.77 -0.42 -12.64
N GLU A 77 -14.76 0.25 -13.24
CA GLU A 77 -14.83 0.49 -14.71
C GLU A 77 -13.57 1.18 -15.28
N PHE A 78 -12.75 1.78 -14.41
CA PHE A 78 -11.53 2.53 -14.75
C PHE A 78 -10.23 1.82 -14.33
N GLY A 79 -10.30 0.55 -13.91
CA GLY A 79 -9.14 -0.27 -13.53
C GLY A 79 -8.96 -0.44 -12.03
N ILE A 80 -7.77 -0.91 -11.66
CA ILE A 80 -7.34 -1.18 -10.30
C ILE A 80 -6.88 0.12 -9.64
N PHE A 81 -7.44 0.48 -8.50
CA PHE A 81 -7.01 1.65 -7.72
C PHE A 81 -6.54 1.28 -6.32
N CYS A 82 -5.48 1.95 -5.87
CA CYS A 82 -4.99 1.88 -4.49
C CYS A 82 -5.22 3.25 -3.84
N MET A 83 -6.05 3.28 -2.79
CA MET A 83 -6.14 4.42 -1.88
C MET A 83 -5.48 4.04 -0.57
N TYR A 84 -4.50 4.82 -0.15
CA TYR A 84 -3.82 4.65 1.12
C TYR A 84 -4.24 5.73 2.11
N PHE A 85 -4.56 5.31 3.33
CA PHE A 85 -4.77 6.20 4.47
C PHE A 85 -3.85 5.75 5.59
N HIS A 86 -2.89 6.58 5.97
CA HIS A 86 -2.08 6.32 7.16
C HIS A 86 -2.21 7.47 8.16
N SER A 87 -1.98 7.18 9.43
CA SER A 87 -1.92 8.22 10.46
C SER A 87 -0.72 9.15 10.21
N ASP A 88 -0.82 10.42 10.62
CA ASP A 88 0.27 11.41 10.53
C ASP A 88 1.56 10.93 11.20
N SER A 89 1.44 10.00 12.16
CA SER A 89 2.57 9.37 12.83
C SER A 89 3.43 8.46 11.93
N LEU A 90 2.96 8.09 10.74
CA LEU A 90 3.71 7.24 9.79
C LEU A 90 4.47 8.03 8.72
N THR A 91 4.14 9.29 8.47
CA THR A 91 4.72 10.11 7.38
C THR A 91 6.26 10.13 7.40
N ASN A 92 6.86 10.21 8.58
CA ASN A 92 8.33 10.25 8.72
C ASN A 92 9.04 8.91 8.45
N TYR A 93 8.30 7.84 8.15
CA TYR A 93 8.82 6.48 7.96
C TYR A 93 8.44 5.89 6.60
N LEU A 94 7.82 6.69 5.71
CA LEU A 94 7.29 6.24 4.42
C LEU A 94 7.84 7.05 3.24
N THR A 95 9.00 7.69 3.40
CA THR A 95 9.59 8.57 2.39
C THR A 95 9.84 7.85 1.06
N GLN A 96 10.37 6.62 1.07
CA GLN A 96 10.60 5.87 -0.16
C GLN A 96 9.29 5.42 -0.80
N THR A 97 8.36 5.00 0.06
CA THR A 97 7.02 4.55 -0.36
C THR A 97 6.22 5.69 -1.00
N GLU A 98 6.25 6.89 -0.42
CA GLU A 98 5.63 8.09 -0.98
C GLU A 98 6.25 8.47 -2.34
N LEU A 99 7.59 8.46 -2.45
CA LEU A 99 8.29 8.76 -3.71
C LEU A 99 7.96 7.74 -4.81
N LEU A 100 7.90 6.45 -4.48
CA LEU A 100 7.48 5.40 -5.41
C LEU A 100 6.06 5.66 -5.92
N MET A 101 5.15 6.02 -5.03
CA MET A 101 3.78 6.32 -5.42
C MET A 101 3.70 7.52 -6.36
N GLU A 102 4.49 8.59 -6.13
CA GLU A 102 4.62 9.73 -7.04
C GLU A 102 5.11 9.31 -8.43
N GLN A 103 6.18 8.52 -8.51
CA GLN A 103 6.74 8.03 -9.78
C GLN A 103 5.75 7.19 -10.58
N LEU A 104 4.96 6.35 -9.90
CA LEU A 104 3.94 5.53 -10.54
C LEU A 104 2.77 6.36 -11.09
N VAL A 105 2.53 7.56 -10.54
CA VAL A 105 1.59 8.53 -11.14
C VAL A 105 2.16 9.09 -12.44
N ASP A 106 3.45 9.43 -12.44
CA ASP A 106 4.11 10.06 -13.58
C ASP A 106 4.30 9.09 -14.76
N GLU A 107 4.56 7.81 -14.51
CA GLU A 107 4.59 6.76 -15.55
C GLU A 107 3.27 6.68 -16.35
N LYS A 108 2.13 7.02 -15.73
CA LYS A 108 0.83 7.10 -16.44
C LYS A 108 0.77 8.32 -17.37
N ASN A 109 1.31 9.46 -16.93
CA ASN A 109 1.33 10.66 -17.73
C ASN A 109 2.21 10.48 -18.97
N GLU A 110 3.38 9.88 -18.86
CA GLU A 110 4.24 9.63 -20.02
C GLU A 110 3.65 8.60 -20.99
N ASN A 111 3.08 7.49 -20.48
CA ASN A 111 2.46 6.46 -21.34
C ASN A 111 1.18 6.93 -22.05
N ASN A 112 0.47 7.92 -21.52
CA ASN A 112 -0.66 8.56 -22.20
C ASN A 112 -0.22 9.51 -23.33
N TRP A 113 1.00 10.05 -23.28
CA TRP A 113 1.54 10.88 -24.37
C TRP A 113 2.10 10.04 -25.51
N CYS A 114 2.56 8.81 -25.24
CA CYS A 114 3.03 7.88 -26.27
C CYS A 114 1.92 7.15 -27.05
N LEU A 115 0.64 7.36 -26.72
CA LEU A 115 -0.51 6.78 -27.42
C LEU A 115 -1.26 7.80 -28.30
N LEU A 116 -0.69 8.98 -28.51
CA LEU A 116 -1.27 10.07 -29.32
C LEU A 116 -0.49 10.38 -30.62
N ASP A 117 0.44 9.52 -31.04
CA ASP A 117 1.09 9.59 -32.36
C ASP A 117 0.57 8.50 -33.32
#